data_AF-A0A945AJY2-F1
#
_entry.id   AF-A0A945AJY2-F1
#
_cell.length_a   1.000
_cell.length_b   1.000
_cell.length_c   1.000
_cell.angle_alpha   90.00
_cell.angle_beta   90.00
_cell.angle_gamma   90.00
#
_symmetry.space_group_name_H-M   'P 1'
#
loop_
_entity.id
_entity.type
_entity.pdbx_description
1 polymer ?
#
loop_
_entity_poly.entity_id
_entity_poly.type
_entity_poly.pdbx_seq_one_letter_code
_entity_poly.pdbx_strand_id
1 'polypeptide(L)'
;MREQKVKAALEEESVLTPTYASREMTESIPKHAIPKQSTAPETVYNLIHDELIMDGNSRQNLATFVTTWMEPEAKKLMSECFDKNMIDKDEYPQTAEIESRCINMLANLWNSPDHETATGTSTIGSSEAAMLGGMAMKWNWRDKMKKAGKPTNKPNMVMGANTQICWHKFCKYWDIDAREVKSEGNRFTLNAEEALKLVDENTIGVVVIMGSTMDGKYEPVKEVADALDTYQQQTGIDIPIHVDGASGAFIAP
;
A
#
# COMPACT_ATOMS: atom_id res chain seq x y z
N MET A 1 0.55 -40.95 -50.07
CA MET A 1 1.54 -41.55 -49.15
C MET A 1 2.75 -40.67 -48.87
N ARG A 2 3.39 -40.03 -49.88
CA ARG A 2 4.53 -39.10 -49.66
C ARG A 2 4.12 -37.78 -49.00
N GLU A 3 2.97 -37.21 -49.36
CA GLU A 3 2.41 -36.00 -48.73
C GLU A 3 1.98 -36.21 -47.27
N GLN A 4 1.43 -37.37 -46.93
CA GLN A 4 1.08 -37.71 -45.54
C GLN A 4 2.32 -37.86 -44.65
N LYS A 5 3.43 -38.38 -45.19
CA LYS A 5 4.71 -38.45 -44.45
C LYS A 5 5.34 -37.08 -44.23
N VAL A 6 5.19 -36.15 -45.18
CA VAL A 6 5.64 -34.76 -45.00
C VAL A 6 4.80 -34.03 -43.96
N LYS A 7 3.47 -34.28 -43.93
CA LYS A 7 2.58 -33.70 -42.92
C LYS A 7 2.88 -34.21 -41.50
N ALA A 8 3.14 -35.51 -41.34
CA ALA A 8 3.52 -36.09 -40.06
C ALA A 8 4.91 -35.64 -39.59
N ALA A 9 5.88 -35.49 -40.50
CA ALA A 9 7.20 -34.94 -40.18
C ALA A 9 7.14 -33.45 -39.79
N LEU A 10 6.22 -32.66 -40.36
CA LEU A 10 5.97 -31.27 -39.98
C LEU A 10 5.26 -31.12 -38.62
N GLU A 11 4.45 -32.12 -38.22
CA GLU A 11 3.86 -32.18 -36.88
C GLU A 11 4.89 -32.59 -35.82
N GLU A 12 5.90 -33.41 -36.15
CA GLU A 12 7.05 -33.69 -35.27
C GLU A 12 8.10 -32.57 -35.25
N GLU A 13 8.32 -31.84 -36.35
CA GLU A 13 9.21 -30.67 -36.43
C GLU A 13 8.69 -29.44 -35.68
N SER A 14 7.42 -29.42 -35.25
CA SER A 14 6.85 -28.31 -34.49
C SER A 14 7.52 -28.08 -33.14
N VAL A 15 8.36 -29.02 -32.69
CA VAL A 15 9.10 -28.97 -31.41
C VAL A 15 10.53 -28.43 -31.58
N LEU A 16 11.02 -28.25 -32.83
CA LEU A 16 12.43 -27.90 -33.10
C LEU A 16 12.63 -26.47 -33.64
N THR A 17 11.57 -25.67 -33.77
CA THR A 17 11.71 -24.31 -34.31
C THR A 17 12.21 -23.36 -33.20
N PRO A 18 13.39 -22.70 -33.37
CA PRO A 18 13.87 -21.71 -32.41
C PRO A 18 12.84 -20.58 -32.22
N THR A 19 12.69 -20.07 -30.98
CA THR A 19 11.67 -19.07 -30.62
C THR A 19 11.59 -17.89 -31.60
N TYR A 20 12.74 -17.27 -31.92
CA TYR A 20 12.82 -16.11 -32.82
C TYR A 20 12.76 -16.46 -34.31
N ALA A 21 12.71 -17.75 -34.65
CA ALA A 21 12.50 -18.24 -36.01
C ALA A 21 11.08 -18.82 -36.21
N SER A 22 10.23 -18.78 -35.18
CA SER A 22 8.85 -19.23 -35.26
C SER A 22 8.03 -18.31 -36.18
N ARG A 23 7.07 -18.89 -36.90
CA ARG A 23 6.13 -18.11 -37.74
C ARG A 23 5.35 -17.09 -36.92
N GLU A 24 5.13 -17.38 -35.64
CA GLU A 24 4.44 -16.54 -34.67
C GLU A 24 5.16 -15.20 -34.45
N MET A 25 6.49 -15.14 -34.65
CA MET A 25 7.30 -13.92 -34.52
C MET A 25 7.36 -13.08 -35.81
N THR A 26 6.69 -13.49 -36.88
CA THR A 26 6.63 -12.73 -38.15
C THR A 26 5.45 -11.76 -38.24
N GLU A 27 4.49 -11.89 -37.33
CA GLU A 27 3.34 -11.00 -37.20
C GLU A 27 3.54 -10.00 -36.04
N SER A 28 2.81 -8.89 -36.08
CA SER A 28 2.85 -7.92 -34.98
C SER A 28 2.15 -8.45 -33.73
N ILE A 29 2.73 -8.15 -32.57
CA ILE A 29 2.16 -8.50 -31.26
C ILE A 29 0.80 -7.80 -31.11
N PRO A 30 -0.29 -8.52 -30.79
CA PRO A 30 -1.59 -7.92 -30.55
C PRO A 30 -1.58 -6.97 -29.34
N LYS A 31 -1.99 -5.71 -29.54
CA LYS A 31 -2.02 -4.66 -28.48
C LYS A 31 -3.41 -4.26 -28.01
N HIS A 32 -4.43 -4.53 -28.83
CA HIS A 32 -5.78 -3.96 -28.64
C HIS A 32 -6.92 -4.98 -28.70
N ALA A 33 -6.59 -6.25 -28.92
CA ALA A 33 -7.56 -7.33 -28.97
C ALA A 33 -6.93 -8.65 -28.53
N ILE A 34 -7.75 -9.54 -27.98
CA ILE A 34 -7.33 -10.90 -27.65
C ILE A 34 -6.95 -11.64 -28.95
N PRO A 35 -5.80 -12.33 -29.00
CA PRO A 35 -5.40 -13.12 -30.15
C PRO A 35 -6.44 -14.20 -30.50
N LYS A 36 -6.68 -14.43 -31.80
CA LYS A 36 -7.64 -15.47 -32.26
C LYS A 36 -7.10 -16.89 -32.14
N GLN A 37 -5.80 -17.04 -32.01
CA GLN A 37 -5.08 -18.32 -31.98
C GLN A 37 -4.12 -18.31 -30.80
N SER A 38 -3.87 -19.49 -30.24
CA SER A 38 -2.84 -19.68 -29.21
C SER A 38 -1.45 -19.62 -29.82
N THR A 39 -0.48 -19.23 -28.99
CA THR A 39 0.95 -19.18 -29.32
C THR A 39 1.68 -20.10 -28.34
N ALA A 40 2.83 -20.66 -28.75
CA ALA A 40 3.65 -21.48 -27.84
C ALA A 40 4.01 -20.69 -26.56
N PRO A 41 3.90 -21.29 -25.35
CA PRO A 41 4.19 -20.59 -24.10
C PRO A 41 5.58 -19.97 -24.02
N GLU A 42 6.60 -20.65 -24.54
CA GLU A 42 7.99 -20.16 -24.56
C GLU A 42 8.16 -18.94 -25.48
N THR A 43 7.45 -18.89 -26.60
CA THR A 43 7.41 -17.72 -27.50
C THR A 43 6.84 -16.51 -26.77
N VAL A 44 5.70 -16.68 -26.09
CA VAL A 44 5.06 -15.59 -25.34
C VAL A 44 5.93 -15.13 -24.17
N TYR A 45 6.56 -16.06 -23.45
CA TYR A 45 7.49 -15.73 -22.37
C TYR A 45 8.65 -14.88 -22.88
N ASN A 46 9.38 -15.31 -23.91
CA ASN A 46 10.54 -14.59 -24.43
C ASN A 46 10.15 -13.22 -24.98
N LEU A 47 8.99 -13.12 -25.63
CA LEU A 47 8.48 -11.87 -26.15
C LEU A 47 8.22 -10.82 -25.05
N ILE A 48 7.51 -11.22 -23.99
CA ILE A 48 7.24 -10.34 -22.85
C ILE A 48 8.54 -10.06 -22.08
N HIS A 49 9.38 -11.08 -21.90
CA HIS A 49 10.67 -10.94 -21.22
C HIS A 49 11.58 -9.91 -21.90
N ASP A 50 11.67 -9.94 -23.23
CA ASP A 50 12.47 -9.00 -24.01
C ASP A 50 11.89 -7.58 -23.98
N GLU A 51 10.56 -7.43 -24.01
CA GLU A 51 9.91 -6.13 -23.87
C GLU A 51 10.22 -5.49 -22.50
N LEU A 52 10.25 -6.29 -21.43
CA LEU A 52 10.58 -5.85 -20.07
C LEU A 52 12.06 -5.44 -19.91
N ILE A 53 12.95 -5.74 -20.84
CA ILE A 53 14.34 -5.20 -20.84
C ILE A 53 14.33 -3.67 -20.99
N MET A 54 13.27 -3.10 -21.57
CA MET A 54 13.10 -1.65 -21.69
C MET A 54 12.79 -0.95 -20.37
N ASP A 55 12.42 -1.70 -19.31
CA ASP A 55 12.34 -1.14 -17.97
C ASP A 55 13.72 -0.79 -17.42
N GLY A 56 13.77 0.23 -16.58
CA GLY A 56 14.99 0.58 -15.85
C GLY A 56 15.39 -0.53 -14.88
N ASN A 57 16.70 -0.71 -14.67
CA ASN A 57 17.18 -1.63 -13.65
C ASN A 57 16.74 -1.15 -12.25
N SER A 58 15.91 -1.95 -11.57
CA SER A 58 15.37 -1.62 -10.25
C SER A 58 16.45 -1.38 -9.18
N ARG A 59 17.62 -2.01 -9.30
CA ARG A 59 18.77 -1.81 -8.41
C ARG A 59 19.42 -0.43 -8.57
N GLN A 60 19.17 0.25 -9.69
CA GLN A 60 19.66 1.59 -9.98
C GLN A 60 18.57 2.66 -9.81
N ASN A 61 17.34 2.26 -9.47
CA ASN A 61 16.26 3.20 -9.19
C ASN A 61 16.41 3.77 -7.77
N LEU A 62 16.96 4.98 -7.68
CA LEU A 62 17.13 5.72 -6.43
C LEU A 62 15.92 6.60 -6.05
N ALA A 63 14.83 6.54 -6.83
CA ALA A 63 13.61 7.32 -6.58
C ALA A 63 12.55 6.53 -5.79
N THR A 64 12.61 5.20 -5.80
CA THR A 64 11.63 4.35 -5.12
C THR A 64 12.02 4.08 -3.66
N PHE A 65 11.02 3.98 -2.79
CA PHE A 65 11.16 3.49 -1.42
C PHE A 65 10.96 1.97 -1.31
N VAL A 66 10.50 1.32 -2.38
CA VAL A 66 10.17 -0.12 -2.37
C VAL A 66 11.43 -0.97 -2.46
N THR A 67 11.49 -2.04 -1.67
CA THR A 67 12.58 -3.01 -1.69
C THR A 67 12.77 -3.64 -3.08
N THR A 68 13.98 -3.56 -3.63
CA THR A 68 14.34 -4.10 -4.95
C THR A 68 15.25 -5.33 -4.90
N TRP A 69 15.51 -5.86 -3.69
CA TRP A 69 16.28 -7.09 -3.50
C TRP A 69 15.86 -7.83 -2.25
N MET A 70 15.87 -9.16 -2.33
CA MET A 70 15.65 -10.07 -1.23
C MET A 70 16.57 -11.28 -1.41
N GLU A 71 16.87 -11.96 -0.32
CA GLU A 71 17.67 -13.19 -0.30
C GLU A 71 17.03 -14.31 -1.16
N PRO A 72 17.82 -15.24 -1.73
CA PRO A 72 17.31 -16.35 -2.54
C PRO A 72 16.23 -17.18 -1.84
N GLU A 73 16.35 -17.39 -0.53
CA GLU A 73 15.42 -18.13 0.31
C GLU A 73 14.05 -17.44 0.35
N ALA A 74 14.02 -16.10 0.44
CA ALA A 74 12.77 -15.34 0.39
C ALA A 74 12.10 -15.44 -0.99
N LYS A 75 12.88 -15.38 -2.08
CA LYS A 75 12.35 -15.57 -3.45
C LYS A 75 11.77 -16.96 -3.64
N LYS A 76 12.44 -17.98 -3.09
CA LYS A 76 11.95 -19.36 -3.11
C LYS A 76 10.63 -19.48 -2.37
N LEU A 77 10.53 -18.93 -1.16
CA LEU A 77 9.30 -18.95 -0.37
C LEU A 77 8.15 -18.21 -1.07
N MET A 78 8.41 -17.06 -1.69
CA MET A 78 7.40 -16.34 -2.49
C MET A 78 6.88 -17.21 -3.65
N SER A 79 7.78 -17.94 -4.32
CA SER A 79 7.41 -18.82 -5.44
C SER A 79 6.59 -20.03 -4.97
N GLU A 80 6.93 -20.60 -3.80
CA GLU A 80 6.19 -21.71 -3.17
C GLU A 80 4.80 -21.31 -2.65
N CYS A 81 4.57 -20.01 -2.45
CA CYS A 81 3.31 -19.46 -1.96
C CYS A 81 2.47 -18.79 -3.06
N PHE A 82 2.88 -18.85 -4.32
CA PHE A 82 2.22 -18.15 -5.44
C PHE A 82 0.73 -18.50 -5.60
N ASP A 83 0.34 -19.73 -5.28
CA ASP A 83 -1.02 -20.25 -5.39
C ASP A 83 -1.85 -20.10 -4.11
N LYS A 84 -1.26 -19.60 -3.01
CA LYS A 84 -1.94 -19.47 -1.72
C LYS A 84 -2.78 -18.19 -1.67
N ASN A 85 -4.05 -18.35 -1.33
CA ASN A 85 -4.97 -17.23 -1.23
C ASN A 85 -5.09 -16.73 0.21
N MET A 86 -4.60 -15.52 0.47
CA MET A 86 -4.54 -14.96 1.84
C MET A 86 -5.92 -14.78 2.50
N ILE A 87 -6.97 -14.49 1.71
CA ILE A 87 -8.31 -14.28 2.27
C ILE A 87 -8.99 -15.60 2.67
N ASP A 88 -8.50 -16.73 2.16
CA ASP A 88 -9.09 -18.06 2.33
C ASP A 88 -8.50 -18.73 3.58
N LYS A 89 -8.86 -18.19 4.76
CA LYS A 89 -8.23 -18.53 6.03
C LYS A 89 -8.51 -19.97 6.48
N ASP A 90 -9.61 -20.57 6.03
CA ASP A 90 -9.96 -21.95 6.37
C ASP A 90 -9.13 -22.96 5.56
N GLU A 91 -8.82 -22.62 4.31
CA GLU A 91 -8.02 -23.41 3.38
C GLU A 91 -6.52 -23.26 3.63
N TYR A 92 -6.08 -22.07 4.05
CA TYR A 92 -4.68 -21.76 4.37
C TYR A 92 -4.49 -21.27 5.82
N PRO A 93 -4.87 -22.07 6.83
CA PRO A 93 -4.86 -21.64 8.23
C PRO A 93 -3.44 -21.35 8.73
N GLN A 94 -2.43 -22.04 8.21
CA GLN A 94 -1.04 -21.78 8.58
C GLN A 94 -0.51 -20.46 8.02
N THR A 95 -1.02 -20.02 6.87
CA THR A 95 -0.72 -18.69 6.31
C THR A 95 -1.37 -17.61 7.16
N ALA A 96 -2.64 -17.79 7.54
CA ALA A 96 -3.35 -16.88 8.44
C ALA A 96 -2.68 -16.76 9.82
N GLU A 97 -2.19 -17.88 10.37
CA GLU A 97 -1.42 -17.90 11.62
C GLU A 97 -0.09 -17.15 11.50
N ILE A 98 0.60 -17.23 10.35
CA ILE A 98 1.82 -16.44 10.11
C ILE A 98 1.50 -14.94 10.05
N GLU A 99 0.40 -14.55 9.40
CA GLU A 99 -0.08 -13.16 9.43
C GLU A 99 -0.34 -12.69 10.87
N SER A 100 -1.03 -13.49 11.67
CA SER A 100 -1.32 -13.20 13.08
C SER A 100 -0.03 -12.94 13.89
N ARG A 101 0.99 -13.79 13.69
CA ARG A 101 2.31 -13.58 14.30
C ARG A 101 2.97 -12.29 13.84
N CYS A 102 2.91 -11.97 12.54
CA CYS A 102 3.43 -10.71 12.03
C CYS A 102 2.72 -9.51 12.67
N ILE A 103 1.39 -9.55 12.81
CA ILE A 103 0.62 -8.50 13.47
C ILE A 103 1.08 -8.32 14.92
N ASN A 104 1.18 -9.40 15.69
CA ASN A 104 1.60 -9.34 17.09
C ASN A 104 3.05 -8.85 17.24
N MET A 105 3.96 -9.27 16.36
CA MET A 105 5.34 -8.79 16.34
C MET A 105 5.42 -7.29 16.04
N LEU A 106 4.64 -6.80 15.06
CA LEU A 106 4.59 -5.37 14.73
C LEU A 106 3.93 -4.55 15.85
N ALA A 107 2.87 -5.07 16.46
CA ALA A 107 2.22 -4.43 17.59
C ALA A 107 3.19 -4.28 18.78
N ASN A 108 3.97 -5.32 19.07
CA ASN A 108 5.02 -5.26 20.10
C ASN A 108 6.13 -4.27 19.71
N LEU A 109 6.60 -4.30 18.46
CA LEU A 109 7.61 -3.38 17.94
C LEU A 109 7.18 -1.91 18.09
N TRP A 110 5.89 -1.64 17.94
CA TRP A 110 5.30 -0.30 18.09
C TRP A 110 4.76 -0.02 19.50
N ASN A 111 5.16 -0.81 20.49
CA ASN A 111 4.84 -0.64 21.91
C ASN A 111 3.33 -0.63 22.21
N SER A 112 2.54 -1.40 21.46
CA SER A 112 1.13 -1.59 21.77
C SER A 112 0.96 -2.28 23.13
N PRO A 113 0.10 -1.77 24.04
CA PRO A 113 -0.09 -2.37 25.37
C PRO A 113 -0.69 -3.77 25.31
N ASP A 114 -1.44 -4.09 24.24
CA ASP A 114 -2.15 -5.36 24.06
C ASP A 114 -1.50 -6.24 22.96
N HIS A 115 -0.18 -6.19 22.83
CA HIS A 115 0.55 -6.75 21.68
C HIS A 115 0.31 -8.25 21.42
N GLU A 116 -0.03 -9.05 22.44
CA GLU A 116 -0.30 -10.50 22.30
C GLU A 116 -1.65 -10.79 21.62
N THR A 117 -2.56 -9.83 21.65
CA THR A 117 -3.93 -9.94 21.12
C THR A 117 -4.26 -8.74 20.22
N ALA A 118 -3.24 -8.19 19.57
CA ALA A 118 -3.37 -6.96 18.82
C ALA A 118 -4.37 -7.10 17.67
N THR A 119 -5.23 -6.09 17.51
CA THR A 119 -6.11 -6.02 16.35
C THR A 119 -5.36 -5.35 15.21
N GLY A 120 -5.12 -6.10 14.13
CA GLY A 120 -4.46 -5.64 12.93
C GLY A 120 -4.77 -6.55 11.74
N THR A 121 -4.25 -6.19 10.56
CA THR A 121 -4.39 -6.99 9.34
C THR A 121 -3.24 -6.69 8.39
N SER A 122 -2.83 -7.67 7.59
CA SER A 122 -2.03 -7.38 6.40
C SER A 122 -2.89 -6.61 5.39
N THR A 123 -2.22 -5.82 4.56
CA THR A 123 -2.82 -5.08 3.44
C THR A 123 -1.85 -5.15 2.26
N ILE A 124 -2.30 -4.80 1.06
CA ILE A 124 -1.43 -4.74 -0.11
C ILE A 124 -0.36 -3.63 0.03
N GLY A 125 -0.66 -2.60 0.80
CA GLY A 125 0.31 -1.55 1.17
C GLY A 125 -0.35 -0.42 1.94
N SER A 126 0.45 0.57 2.35
CA SER A 126 -0.02 1.65 3.24
C SER A 126 -1.20 2.46 2.72
N SER A 127 -1.47 2.47 1.40
CA SER A 127 -2.67 3.11 0.85
C SER A 127 -3.97 2.45 1.35
N GLU A 128 -4.03 1.11 1.39
CA GLU A 128 -5.18 0.39 1.92
C GLU A 128 -5.24 0.52 3.45
N ALA A 129 -4.10 0.36 4.13
CA ALA A 129 -4.03 0.53 5.59
C ALA A 129 -4.47 1.94 6.05
N ALA A 130 -4.05 2.99 5.35
CA ALA A 130 -4.47 4.36 5.61
C ALA A 130 -5.98 4.56 5.45
N MET A 131 -6.59 3.94 4.41
CA MET A 131 -8.04 3.99 4.22
C MET A 131 -8.80 3.24 5.32
N LEU A 132 -8.31 2.07 5.75
CA LEU A 132 -8.89 1.33 6.88
C LEU A 132 -8.79 2.13 8.19
N GLY A 133 -7.62 2.69 8.48
CA GLY A 133 -7.41 3.56 9.65
C GLY A 133 -8.26 4.83 9.61
N GLY A 134 -8.35 5.46 8.44
CA GLY A 134 -9.23 6.62 8.19
C GLY A 134 -10.71 6.30 8.40
N MET A 135 -11.18 5.15 7.90
CA MET A 135 -12.54 4.69 8.14
C MET A 135 -12.81 4.44 9.62
N ALA A 136 -11.87 3.81 10.34
CA ALA A 136 -12.01 3.60 11.79
C ALA A 136 -12.13 4.94 12.54
N MET A 137 -11.29 5.94 12.22
CA MET A 137 -11.40 7.29 12.77
C MET A 137 -12.77 7.93 12.46
N LYS A 138 -13.22 7.86 11.19
CA LYS A 138 -14.51 8.41 10.76
C LYS A 138 -15.69 7.80 11.53
N TRP A 139 -15.70 6.47 11.70
CA TRP A 139 -16.79 5.77 12.37
C TRP A 139 -16.80 6.04 13.88
N ASN A 140 -15.63 6.04 14.53
CA ASN A 140 -15.50 6.37 15.95
C ASN A 140 -15.97 7.80 16.24
N TRP A 141 -15.55 8.78 15.42
CA TRP A 141 -16.01 10.16 15.51
C TRP A 141 -17.53 10.27 15.33
N ARG A 142 -18.08 9.59 14.31
CA ARG A 142 -19.52 9.63 14.01
C ARG A 142 -20.35 9.10 15.18
N ASP A 143 -19.91 8.02 15.82
CA ASP A 143 -20.60 7.43 16.97
C ASP A 143 -20.49 8.33 18.20
N LYS A 144 -19.33 8.95 18.45
CA LYS A 144 -19.14 9.98 19.49
C LYS A 144 -20.10 11.15 19.30
N MET A 145 -20.22 11.66 18.07
CA MET A 145 -21.12 12.76 17.75
C MET A 145 -22.60 12.42 17.90
N LYS A 146 -23.02 11.24 17.43
CA LYS A 146 -24.40 10.76 17.61
C LYS A 146 -24.76 10.64 19.08
N LYS A 147 -23.88 10.07 19.90
CA LYS A 147 -24.07 9.96 21.36
C LYS A 147 -24.21 11.33 22.03
N ALA A 148 -23.50 12.33 21.51
CA ALA A 148 -23.60 13.72 21.97
C ALA A 148 -24.77 14.51 21.35
N GLY A 149 -25.60 13.90 20.49
CA GLY A 149 -26.70 14.58 19.80
C GLY A 149 -26.26 15.63 18.76
N LYS A 150 -25.03 15.54 18.26
CA LYS A 150 -24.43 16.51 17.33
C LYS A 150 -24.56 16.07 15.86
N PRO A 151 -24.52 17.01 14.89
CA PRO A 151 -24.48 16.70 13.47
C PRO A 151 -23.26 15.85 13.08
N THR A 152 -23.39 15.03 12.02
CA THR A 152 -22.32 14.12 11.55
C THR A 152 -22.01 14.24 10.05
N ASN A 153 -22.43 15.36 9.45
CA ASN A 153 -22.42 15.57 7.99
C ASN A 153 -21.23 16.41 7.48
N LYS A 154 -20.34 16.88 8.36
CA LYS A 154 -19.20 17.73 7.98
C LYS A 154 -17.87 17.29 8.63
N PRO A 155 -17.48 16.01 8.55
CA PRO A 155 -16.19 15.57 9.10
C PRO A 155 -15.02 16.23 8.38
N ASN A 156 -13.95 16.52 9.12
CA ASN A 156 -12.66 16.96 8.56
C ASN A 156 -11.50 16.12 9.11
N MET A 157 -10.36 16.14 8.43
CA MET A 157 -9.11 15.50 8.86
C MET A 157 -7.97 16.51 8.74
N VAL A 158 -7.18 16.65 9.81
CA VAL A 158 -6.01 17.55 9.81
C VAL A 158 -4.77 16.77 9.44
N MET A 159 -3.97 17.30 8.52
CA MET A 159 -2.76 16.65 8.04
C MET A 159 -1.77 17.66 7.47
N GLY A 160 -0.52 17.25 7.21
CA GLY A 160 0.44 18.09 6.49
C GLY A 160 0.20 18.09 4.97
N ALA A 161 0.54 19.19 4.29
CA ALA A 161 0.51 19.25 2.81
C ALA A 161 1.53 18.29 2.14
N ASN A 162 2.47 17.75 2.92
CA ASN A 162 3.45 16.73 2.55
C ASN A 162 2.91 15.28 2.69
N THR A 163 1.63 15.09 3.04
CA THR A 163 1.01 13.76 3.09
C THR A 163 1.04 13.07 1.73
N GLN A 164 1.15 11.74 1.77
CA GLN A 164 1.09 10.93 0.56
C GLN A 164 -0.31 10.98 -0.04
N ILE A 165 -0.40 10.86 -1.37
CA ILE A 165 -1.65 10.98 -2.13
C ILE A 165 -2.81 10.10 -1.64
N CYS A 166 -2.54 9.00 -0.92
CA CYS A 166 -3.53 8.10 -0.34
C CYS A 166 -4.48 8.82 0.62
N TRP A 167 -4.00 9.80 1.40
CA TRP A 167 -4.85 10.56 2.33
C TRP A 167 -5.79 11.51 1.61
N HIS A 168 -5.33 12.16 0.53
CA HIS A 168 -6.21 12.96 -0.32
C HIS A 168 -7.25 12.09 -1.04
N LYS A 169 -6.86 10.88 -1.50
CA LYS A 169 -7.81 9.88 -2.03
C LYS A 169 -8.84 9.48 -0.98
N PHE A 170 -8.40 9.15 0.23
CA PHE A 170 -9.31 8.81 1.34
C PHE A 170 -10.30 9.95 1.61
N CYS A 171 -9.80 11.18 1.78
CA CYS A 171 -10.66 12.34 2.03
C CYS A 171 -11.68 12.54 0.90
N LYS A 172 -11.24 12.38 -0.35
CA LYS A 172 -12.11 12.51 -1.52
C LYS A 172 -13.16 11.41 -1.62
N TYR A 173 -12.80 10.15 -1.38
CA TYR A 173 -13.69 9.01 -1.56
C TYR A 173 -14.70 8.87 -0.41
N TRP A 174 -14.36 9.37 0.78
CA TRP A 174 -15.21 9.31 1.97
C TRP A 174 -15.82 10.65 2.38
N ASP A 175 -15.83 11.67 1.51
CA ASP A 175 -16.41 13.00 1.79
C ASP A 175 -15.92 13.60 3.12
N ILE A 176 -14.59 13.63 3.31
CA ILE A 176 -13.94 14.27 4.45
C ILE A 176 -13.26 15.55 3.96
N ASP A 177 -13.45 16.66 4.66
CA ASP A 177 -12.75 17.90 4.40
C ASP A 177 -11.26 17.78 4.80
N ALA A 178 -10.37 17.92 3.83
CA ALA A 178 -8.92 17.84 4.01
C ALA A 178 -8.38 19.20 4.49
N ARG A 179 -7.96 19.27 5.76
CA ARG A 179 -7.40 20.49 6.36
C ARG A 179 -5.89 20.39 6.48
N GLU A 180 -5.22 21.02 5.54
CA GLU A 180 -3.77 20.87 5.37
C GLU A 180 -2.98 21.99 6.02
N VAL A 181 -2.00 21.62 6.86
CA VAL A 181 -0.92 22.52 7.28
C VAL A 181 -0.03 22.77 6.07
N LYS A 182 -0.05 24.01 5.57
CA LYS A 182 0.69 24.40 4.38
C LYS A 182 2.20 24.43 4.62
N SER A 183 2.93 23.96 3.61
CA SER A 183 4.36 24.16 3.51
C SER A 183 4.65 25.64 3.19
N GLU A 184 5.32 26.35 4.10
CA GLU A 184 5.61 27.78 3.97
C GLU A 184 6.99 28.10 4.53
N GLY A 185 7.78 28.87 3.78
CA GLY A 185 9.15 29.21 4.15
C GLY A 185 10.00 27.97 4.37
N ASN A 186 10.46 27.76 5.61
CA ASN A 186 11.28 26.62 6.01
C ASN A 186 10.47 25.49 6.70
N ARG A 187 9.14 25.61 6.78
CA ARG A 187 8.25 24.58 7.31
C ARG A 187 7.79 23.69 6.17
N PHE A 188 8.33 22.48 6.11
CA PHE A 188 8.01 21.47 5.08
C PHE A 188 7.16 20.31 5.61
N THR A 189 6.91 20.29 6.92
CA THR A 189 6.19 19.24 7.64
C THR A 189 5.15 19.86 8.55
N LEU A 190 4.18 19.04 8.97
CA LEU A 190 3.24 19.41 10.03
C LEU A 190 4.00 19.73 11.33
N ASN A 191 3.47 20.71 12.09
CA ASN A 191 3.85 20.96 13.47
C ASN A 191 2.59 21.11 14.33
N ALA A 192 2.75 20.99 15.65
CA ALA A 192 1.64 21.01 16.59
C ALA A 192 0.86 22.34 16.57
N GLU A 193 1.57 23.48 16.49
CA GLU A 193 0.95 24.81 16.53
C GLU A 193 -0.01 25.04 15.36
N GLU A 194 0.43 24.74 14.14
CA GLU A 194 -0.39 24.92 12.94
C GLU A 194 -1.51 23.88 12.85
N ALA A 195 -1.26 22.63 13.28
CA ALA A 195 -2.29 21.62 13.35
C ALA A 195 -3.44 22.04 14.29
N LEU A 196 -3.12 22.59 15.46
CA LEU A 196 -4.11 23.06 16.43
C LEU A 196 -4.98 24.22 15.92
N LYS A 197 -4.50 25.00 14.94
CA LYS A 197 -5.32 26.06 14.30
C LYS A 197 -6.41 25.50 13.40
N LEU A 198 -6.29 24.24 12.99
CA LEU A 198 -7.17 23.57 12.03
C LEU A 198 -8.14 22.57 12.66
N VAL A 199 -7.88 22.13 13.90
CA VAL A 199 -8.75 21.20 14.60
C VAL A 199 -10.02 21.87 15.10
N ASP A 200 -11.13 21.15 15.06
CA ASP A 200 -12.40 21.51 15.68
C ASP A 200 -13.15 20.25 16.13
N GLU A 201 -14.39 20.41 16.60
CA GLU A 201 -15.21 19.27 17.01
C GLU A 201 -15.45 18.26 15.87
N ASN A 202 -15.48 18.70 14.62
CA ASN A 202 -15.71 17.83 13.46
C ASN A 202 -14.44 17.11 12.97
N THR A 203 -13.28 17.35 13.60
CA THR A 203 -12.03 16.68 13.25
C THR A 203 -12.08 15.21 13.66
N ILE A 204 -11.96 14.31 12.69
CA ILE A 204 -11.99 12.86 12.91
C ILE A 204 -10.65 12.32 13.40
N GLY A 205 -9.57 13.06 13.15
CA GLY A 205 -8.23 12.75 13.62
C GLY A 205 -7.17 13.65 12.97
N VAL A 206 -5.96 13.59 13.51
CA VAL A 206 -4.76 14.21 12.95
C VAL A 206 -3.85 13.12 12.38
N VAL A 207 -3.42 13.26 11.13
CA VAL A 207 -2.43 12.38 10.52
C VAL A 207 -1.04 12.99 10.69
N VAL A 208 -0.13 12.22 11.27
CA VAL A 208 1.26 12.61 11.49
C VAL A 208 2.18 11.63 10.76
N ILE A 209 3.12 12.13 9.96
CA ILE A 209 3.95 11.31 9.08
C ILE A 209 5.28 10.95 9.74
N MET A 210 5.56 9.65 9.87
CA MET A 210 6.87 9.13 10.23
C MET A 210 7.62 8.72 8.96
N GLY A 211 8.23 9.72 8.30
CA GLY A 211 9.04 9.54 7.09
C GLY A 211 8.39 10.16 5.85
N SER A 212 8.49 11.48 5.76
CA SER A 212 8.01 12.28 4.62
C SER A 212 8.58 11.76 3.30
N THR A 213 7.71 11.53 2.32
CA THR A 213 8.13 11.09 0.96
C THR A 213 8.89 12.18 0.19
N MET A 214 8.82 13.44 0.64
CA MET A 214 9.48 14.57 0.00
C MET A 214 10.94 14.74 0.45
N ASP A 215 11.20 14.62 1.75
CA ASP A 215 12.50 14.97 2.34
C ASP A 215 12.97 13.99 3.43
N GLY A 216 12.25 12.90 3.67
CA GLY A 216 12.62 11.83 4.61
C GLY A 216 12.47 12.19 6.09
N LYS A 217 12.00 13.39 6.43
CA LYS A 217 11.89 13.82 7.83
C LYS A 217 10.75 13.15 8.57
N TYR A 218 10.92 13.02 9.89
CA TYR A 218 9.87 12.64 10.81
C TYR A 218 9.14 13.87 11.30
N GLU A 219 7.82 13.82 11.32
CA GLU A 219 6.99 14.81 11.97
C GLU A 219 6.96 14.56 13.50
N PRO A 220 6.74 15.61 14.31
CA PRO A 220 6.92 15.51 15.76
C PRO A 220 5.70 14.88 16.44
N VAL A 221 5.53 13.56 16.32
CA VAL A 221 4.38 12.80 16.87
C VAL A 221 4.12 13.11 18.33
N LYS A 222 5.17 13.15 19.17
CA LYS A 222 5.04 13.47 20.59
C LYS A 222 4.52 14.89 20.84
N GLU A 223 5.04 15.88 20.13
CA GLU A 223 4.62 17.27 20.31
C GLU A 223 3.16 17.47 19.89
N VAL A 224 2.73 16.80 18.82
CA VAL A 224 1.34 16.81 18.38
C VAL A 224 0.44 16.14 19.42
N ALA A 225 0.85 15.00 19.99
CA ALA A 225 0.11 14.31 21.04
C ALA A 225 -0.05 15.18 22.31
N ASP A 226 1.05 15.72 22.83
CA ASP A 226 1.03 16.59 24.02
C ASP A 226 0.14 17.84 23.82
N ALA A 227 0.15 18.39 22.61
CA ALA A 227 -0.67 19.54 22.22
C ALA A 227 -2.17 19.19 22.14
N LEU A 228 -2.52 18.02 21.60
CA LEU A 228 -3.91 17.55 21.55
C LEU A 228 -4.44 17.18 22.94
N ASP A 229 -3.62 16.60 23.82
CA ASP A 229 -3.98 16.35 25.22
C ASP A 229 -4.30 17.66 25.95
N THR A 230 -3.47 18.69 25.74
CA THR A 230 -3.71 20.04 26.29
C THR A 230 -5.01 20.64 25.73
N TYR A 231 -5.24 20.50 24.42
CA TYR A 231 -6.47 20.97 23.77
C TYR A 231 -7.71 20.27 24.32
N GLN A 232 -7.65 18.94 24.55
CA GLN A 232 -8.72 18.18 25.17
C GLN A 232 -9.00 18.66 26.59
N GLN A 233 -7.98 18.92 27.41
CA GLN A 233 -8.16 19.43 28.77
C GLN A 233 -8.87 20.78 28.80
N GLN A 234 -8.61 21.64 27.81
CA GLN A 234 -9.19 22.98 27.71
C GLN A 234 -10.61 22.99 27.13
N THR A 235 -10.89 22.12 26.17
CA THR A 235 -12.13 22.17 25.36
C THR A 235 -13.09 21.01 25.60
N GLY A 236 -12.60 19.91 26.19
CA GLY A 236 -13.29 18.63 26.26
C GLY A 236 -13.34 17.85 24.94
N ILE A 237 -12.71 18.37 23.87
CA ILE A 237 -12.69 17.72 22.55
C ILE A 237 -11.48 16.82 22.46
N ASP A 238 -11.74 15.51 22.45
CA ASP A 238 -10.73 14.46 22.25
C ASP A 238 -10.62 14.09 20.75
N ILE A 239 -9.40 14.17 20.21
CA ILE A 239 -9.06 14.00 18.80
C ILE A 239 -7.90 12.99 18.70
N PRO A 240 -8.08 11.85 18.00
CA PRO A 240 -7.04 10.84 17.90
C PRO A 240 -5.95 11.21 16.88
N ILE A 241 -4.78 10.57 17.01
CA ILE A 241 -3.69 10.59 16.03
C ILE A 241 -3.67 9.28 15.25
N HIS A 242 -3.46 9.37 13.95
CA HIS A 242 -2.97 8.25 13.14
C HIS A 242 -1.55 8.57 12.67
N VAL A 243 -0.60 7.66 12.95
CA VAL A 243 0.78 7.81 12.48
C VAL A 243 0.93 7.09 11.15
N ASP A 244 1.13 7.85 10.07
CA ASP A 244 1.52 7.28 8.78
C ASP A 244 3.02 6.94 8.81
N GLY A 245 3.29 5.70 9.24
CA GLY A 245 4.62 5.13 9.35
C GLY A 245 5.08 4.33 8.14
N ALA A 246 4.59 4.63 6.93
CA ALA A 246 4.83 3.83 5.72
C ALA A 246 6.31 3.48 5.48
N SER A 247 7.24 4.36 5.86
CA SER A 247 8.68 4.10 5.83
C SER A 247 9.27 4.06 7.24
N GLY A 248 9.07 5.12 8.03
CA GLY A 248 9.75 5.33 9.31
C GLY A 248 9.39 4.31 10.40
N ALA A 249 8.25 3.61 10.30
CA ALA A 249 7.85 2.64 11.33
C ALA A 249 8.69 1.34 11.34
N PHE A 250 9.49 1.11 10.30
CA PHE A 250 10.49 0.03 10.24
C PHE A 250 11.94 0.54 10.39
N ILE A 251 12.12 1.84 10.68
CA ILE A 251 13.44 2.48 10.82
C ILE A 251 13.62 3.05 12.23
N ALA A 252 12.58 3.65 12.81
CA ALA A 252 12.65 4.32 14.10
C ALA A 252 12.74 3.40 15.33
N PRO A 253 12.01 2.26 15.41
CA PRO A 253 12.18 1.30 16.49
C PRO A 253 13.60 0.73 16.56
#